data_AF-A0A935LA98-F1
#
_entry.id   AF-A0A935LA98-F1
#
_cell.length_a   1.000
_cell.length_b   1.000
_cell.length_c   1.000
_cell.angle_alpha   90.00
_cell.angle_beta   90.00
_cell.angle_gamma   90.00
#
_symmetry.space_group_name_H-M   'P 1'
#
loop_
_entity.id
_entity.type
_entity.pdbx_description
1 polymer ?
#
loop_
_entity_poly.entity_id
_entity_poly.type
_entity_poly.pdbx_seq_one_letter_code
_entity_poly.pdbx_strand_id
1 'polypeptide(L)'
;MYHYTESGLQNVWLANGYKIRKCEDGDAVAIADVYGLNTVIGRHIATKSYLSGKEFRFLRKELDLSQNRFASERRREQKTANSHMGPRVESSDVHRSLGAEFLDQIFR
;
A
#
# COMPACT_ATOMS: atom_id res chain seq x y z
N MET A 1 -2.46 -18.18 -15.66
CA MET A 1 -2.11 -17.10 -14.71
C MET A 1 -3.36 -16.26 -14.48
N TYR A 2 -3.57 -15.78 -13.25
CA TYR A 2 -4.70 -14.94 -12.89
C TYR A 2 -4.26 -13.48 -12.72
N HIS A 3 -5.02 -12.54 -13.25
CA HIS A 3 -4.75 -11.11 -13.07
C HIS A 3 -5.41 -10.62 -11.76
N TYR A 4 -4.61 -10.35 -10.73
CA TYR A 4 -5.12 -10.02 -9.40
C TYR A 4 -5.48 -8.54 -9.27
N THR A 5 -6.58 -8.17 -9.91
CA THR A 5 -7.08 -6.79 -10.00
C THR A 5 -7.70 -6.28 -8.71
N GLU A 6 -8.10 -7.17 -7.80
CA GLU A 6 -8.72 -6.87 -6.51
C GLU A 6 -7.77 -6.15 -5.55
N SER A 7 -6.46 -6.29 -5.78
CA SER A 7 -5.43 -5.48 -5.11
C SER A 7 -5.48 -4.00 -5.50
N GLY A 8 -6.08 -3.65 -6.64
CA GLY A 8 -6.01 -2.31 -7.25
C GLY A 8 -4.71 -2.03 -8.01
N LEU A 9 -3.79 -2.99 -8.06
CA LEU A 9 -2.57 -2.94 -8.86
C LEU A 9 -2.82 -3.58 -10.23
N GLN A 10 -2.24 -3.00 -11.28
CA GLN A 10 -2.46 -3.49 -12.65
C GLN A 10 -1.42 -4.52 -13.11
N ASN A 11 -0.32 -4.65 -12.38
CA ASN A 11 0.85 -5.42 -12.76
C ASN A 11 1.08 -6.64 -11.85
N VAL A 12 0.04 -7.12 -11.16
CA VAL A 12 0.14 -8.31 -10.30
C VAL A 12 -0.57 -9.49 -10.94
N TRP A 13 0.20 -10.54 -11.23
CA TRP A 13 -0.30 -11.77 -11.85
C TRP A 13 0.10 -12.98 -11.01
N LEU A 14 -0.87 -13.83 -10.70
CA LEU A 14 -0.66 -15.03 -9.91
C LEU A 14 -0.41 -16.23 -10.83
N ALA A 15 0.71 -16.91 -10.61
CA ALA A 15 1.01 -18.18 -11.27
C ALA A 15 0.25 -19.35 -10.63
N ASN A 16 -0.02 -19.25 -9.32
CA ASN A 16 -0.65 -20.29 -8.50
C ASN A 16 -1.34 -19.65 -7.27
N GLY A 17 -1.82 -20.48 -6.33
CA GLY A 17 -2.43 -19.99 -5.09
C GLY A 17 -3.86 -19.48 -5.25
N TYR A 18 -4.51 -19.75 -6.38
CA TYR A 18 -5.92 -19.42 -6.63
C TYR A 18 -6.67 -20.60 -7.25
N LYS A 19 -7.99 -20.65 -7.04
CA LYS A 19 -8.93 -21.58 -7.68
C LYS A 19 -10.03 -20.80 -8.37
N ILE A 20 -10.28 -21.11 -9.63
CA ILE A 20 -11.43 -20.58 -10.37
C ILE A 20 -12.57 -21.58 -10.23
N ARG A 21 -13.76 -21.08 -9.89
CA ARG A 21 -15.01 -21.84 -9.87
C ARG A 21 -15.99 -21.17 -10.83
N LYS A 22 -16.57 -21.97 -11.71
CA LYS A 22 -17.65 -21.50 -12.57
C LYS A 22 -18.95 -21.46 -11.76
N CYS A 23 -19.58 -20.31 -11.71
CA CYS A 23 -20.91 -20.10 -11.14
C CYS A 23 -21.87 -19.69 -12.27
N GLU A 24 -23.19 -19.74 -12.02
CA GLU A 24 -24.19 -19.31 -13.00
C GLU A 24 -23.99 -17.85 -13.43
N ASP A 25 -23.56 -16.98 -12.50
CA ASP A 25 -23.35 -15.55 -12.75
C ASP A 25 -21.92 -15.18 -13.18
N GLY A 26 -21.07 -16.17 -13.45
CA GLY A 26 -19.70 -15.97 -13.91
C GLY A 26 -18.63 -16.71 -13.09
N ASP A 27 -17.37 -16.39 -13.36
CA ASP A 27 -16.23 -17.04 -12.71
C ASP A 27 -15.96 -16.39 -11.34
N ALA A 28 -15.98 -17.21 -10.28
CA ALA A 28 -15.56 -16.84 -8.94
C ALA A 28 -14.12 -17.28 -8.69
N VAL A 29 -13.30 -16.41 -8.09
CA VAL A 29 -11.89 -16.71 -7.78
C VAL A 29 -11.68 -16.77 -6.28
N ALA A 30 -11.18 -17.91 -5.81
CA ALA A 30 -10.77 -18.11 -4.43
C ALA A 30 -9.25 -18.10 -4.33
N ILE A 31 -8.69 -17.10 -3.64
CA ILE A 31 -7.26 -17.00 -3.36
C ILE A 31 -6.99 -17.69 -2.02
N ALA A 32 -5.97 -18.55 -1.98
CA ALA A 32 -5.69 -19.41 -0.83
C ALA A 32 -5.27 -18.63 0.43
N ASP A 33 -4.44 -17.61 0.26
CA ASP A 33 -3.96 -16.75 1.34
C ASP A 33 -3.85 -15.30 0.84
N VAL A 34 -4.95 -14.56 0.95
CA VAL A 34 -5.03 -13.15 0.53
C VAL A 34 -4.15 -12.27 1.43
N TYR A 35 -4.08 -12.58 2.72
CA TYR A 35 -3.34 -11.78 3.69
C TYR A 35 -1.82 -11.89 3.47
N GLY A 36 -1.31 -13.10 3.34
CA GLY A 36 0.10 -13.34 3.02
C GLY A 36 0.48 -12.78 1.65
N LEU A 37 -0.40 -12.91 0.66
CA LEU A 37 -0.20 -12.33 -0.67
C LEU A 37 -0.06 -10.81 -0.60
N ASN A 38 -1.01 -10.11 0.03
CA ASN A 38 -0.95 -8.65 0.17
C ASN A 38 0.25 -8.20 0.99
N THR A 39 0.62 -8.95 2.04
CA THR A 39 1.83 -8.69 2.85
C THR A 39 3.10 -8.71 2.01
N VAL A 40 3.29 -9.73 1.17
CA VAL A 40 4.47 -9.85 0.30
C VAL A 40 4.50 -8.74 -0.75
N ILE A 41 3.36 -8.43 -1.36
CA ILE A 41 3.24 -7.32 -2.30
C ILE A 41 3.59 -5.99 -1.62
N GLY A 42 3.04 -5.74 -0.43
CA GLY A 42 3.30 -4.53 0.34
C GLY A 42 4.77 -4.38 0.72
N ARG A 43 5.42 -5.45 1.20
CA ARG A 43 6.87 -5.43 1.48
C ARG A 43 7.67 -5.08 0.23
N HIS A 44 7.37 -5.70 -0.92
CA HIS A 44 8.05 -5.38 -2.16
C HIS A 44 7.89 -3.90 -2.54
N ILE A 45 6.67 -3.38 -2.51
CA ILE A 45 6.38 -1.98 -2.81
C ILE A 45 7.10 -1.04 -1.84
N ALA A 46 7.09 -1.34 -0.54
CA ALA A 46 7.72 -0.52 0.50
C ALA A 46 9.25 -0.37 0.32
N THR A 47 9.91 -1.29 -0.39
CA THR A 47 11.35 -1.19 -0.69
C THR A 47 11.68 -0.31 -1.90
N LYS A 48 10.68 0.14 -2.67
CA LYS A 48 10.90 0.94 -3.88
C LYS A 48 11.27 2.38 -3.51
N SER A 49 12.22 2.96 -4.25
CA SER A 49 12.60 4.37 -4.11
C SER A 49 11.52 5.34 -4.57
N TYR A 50 10.67 4.92 -5.52
CA TYR A 50 9.55 5.70 -6.03
C TYR A 50 8.29 4.83 -6.12
N LEU A 51 7.20 5.37 -5.58
CA LEU A 51 5.88 4.76 -5.62
C LEU A 51 5.01 5.45 -6.66
N SER A 52 4.34 4.66 -7.49
CA SER A 52 3.22 5.15 -8.28
C SER A 52 2.03 5.48 -7.37
N GLY A 53 1.10 6.31 -7.85
CA GLY A 53 -0.10 6.64 -7.07
C GLY A 53 -0.96 5.42 -6.70
N LYS A 54 -0.92 4.33 -7.48
CA LYS A 54 -1.64 3.07 -7.17
C LYS A 54 -0.96 2.29 -6.06
N GLU A 55 0.36 2.18 -6.12
CA GLU A 55 1.19 1.55 -5.09
C GLU A 55 1.07 2.28 -3.75
N PHE A 56 1.09 3.62 -3.77
CA PHE A 56 0.84 4.42 -2.57
C PHE A 56 -0.55 4.17 -1.97
N ARG A 57 -1.60 4.11 -2.81
CA ARG A 57 -2.96 3.79 -2.35
C ARG A 57 -3.08 2.38 -1.79
N PHE A 58 -2.37 1.42 -2.38
CA PHE A 58 -2.30 0.04 -1.88
C PHE A 58 -1.71 0.02 -0.46
N LEU A 59 -0.51 0.57 -0.26
CA LEU A 59 0.14 0.60 1.07
C LEU A 59 -0.73 1.32 2.11
N ARG A 60 -1.34 2.45 1.73
CA ARG A 60 -2.24 3.19 2.63
C ARG A 60 -3.44 2.35 3.08
N LYS A 61 -4.01 1.54 2.19
CA LYS A 61 -5.14 0.64 2.49
C LYS A 61 -4.69 -0.49 3.42
N GLU A 62 -3.54 -1.10 3.14
CA GLU A 62 -3.02 -2.23 3.93
C GLU A 62 -2.63 -1.84 5.36
N LEU A 63 -2.23 -0.57 5.60
CA LEU A 63 -1.97 -0.06 6.96
C LEU A 63 -3.23 0.36 7.71
N ASP A 64 -4.40 0.25 7.08
CA ASP A 64 -5.68 0.73 7.62
C ASP A 64 -5.64 2.22 8.02
N LEU A 65 -4.80 2.98 7.34
CA LEU A 65 -4.56 4.38 7.66
C LEU A 65 -5.61 5.25 6.96
N SER A 66 -6.50 5.79 7.79
CA SER A 66 -7.50 6.77 7.34
C SER A 66 -6.81 8.02 6.79
N GLN A 67 -7.37 8.63 5.74
CA GLN A 67 -6.80 9.84 5.13
C GLN A 67 -6.59 10.98 6.16
N ASN A 68 -7.44 11.04 7.19
CA ASN A 68 -7.35 12.02 8.27
C ASN A 68 -6.15 11.81 9.19
N ARG A 69 -5.79 10.55 9.46
CA ARG A 69 -4.61 10.22 10.29
C ARG A 69 -3.33 10.66 9.60
N PHE A 70 -3.18 10.36 8.30
CA PHE A 70 -2.05 10.85 7.50
C PHE A 70 -1.99 12.38 7.37
N ALA A 71 -3.13 13.03 7.16
CA ALA A 71 -3.17 14.49 7.11
C ALA A 71 -2.77 15.13 8.46
N SER A 72 -3.06 14.46 9.57
CA SER A 72 -2.70 14.91 10.93
C SER A 72 -1.25 14.61 11.31
N GLU A 73 -0.68 13.49 10.86
CA GLU A 73 0.74 13.18 11.01
C GLU A 73 1.59 14.17 10.21
N ARG A 74 1.19 14.50 8.97
CA ARG A 74 1.78 15.63 8.22
C ARG A 74 1.79 16.93 9.01
N ARG A 75 0.74 17.22 9.79
CA ARG A 75 0.67 18.44 10.63
C ARG A 75 1.57 18.40 11.86
N ARG A 76 1.90 17.22 12.41
CA ARG A 76 2.75 17.11 13.61
C ARG A 76 4.23 17.35 13.29
N GLU A 77 4.70 16.92 12.11
CA GLU A 77 6.04 17.26 11.62
C GLU A 77 6.18 18.73 11.18
N GLN A 78 5.12 19.35 10.64
CA GLN A 78 5.14 20.78 10.33
C GLN A 78 5.26 21.67 11.58
N LYS A 79 4.87 21.19 12.78
CA LYS A 79 4.78 22.01 14.00
C LYS A 79 6.11 22.18 14.74
N THR A 80 7.11 21.33 14.47
CA THR A 80 8.50 21.54 14.92
C THR A 80 9.29 22.48 13.99
N ALA A 81 8.73 22.86 12.85
CA ALA A 81 9.35 23.74 11.85
C ALA A 81 8.78 25.18 11.84
N ASN A 82 7.96 25.57 12.82
CA ASN A 82 7.43 26.93 12.89
C ASN A 82 8.15 27.77 13.96
N SER A 83 9.45 28.02 13.72
CA SER A 83 10.04 29.32 14.05
C SER A 83 10.56 30.04 12.82
N HIS A 84 10.78 29.38 11.67
CA HIS A 84 11.13 30.03 10.42
C HIS A 84 10.57 29.16 9.30
N MET A 85 9.64 29.71 8.52
CA MET A 85 8.97 29.14 7.34
C MET A 85 9.73 27.95 6.72
N GLY A 86 9.45 26.74 7.22
CA GLY A 86 10.16 25.51 6.86
C GLY A 86 9.77 24.99 5.47
N PRO A 87 10.60 24.11 4.88
CA PRO A 87 10.49 23.73 3.47
C PRO A 87 9.18 23.00 3.19
N ARG A 88 8.68 23.18 1.96
CA ARG A 88 7.58 22.41 1.40
C ARG A 88 7.97 20.92 1.45
N VAL A 89 7.18 20.09 2.14
CA VAL A 89 7.41 18.64 2.15
C VAL A 89 7.09 18.11 0.75
N GLU A 90 8.11 17.61 0.07
CA GLU A 90 8.00 17.09 -1.28
C GLU A 90 7.27 15.73 -1.28
N SER A 91 6.51 15.43 -2.34
CA SER A 91 5.71 14.20 -2.41
C SER A 91 6.56 12.92 -2.29
N SER A 92 7.85 12.99 -2.60
CA SER A 92 8.80 11.88 -2.41
C SER A 92 9.01 11.52 -0.94
N ASP A 93 9.02 12.50 -0.04
CA ASP A 93 9.27 12.27 1.38
C ASP A 93 8.08 11.57 2.05
N VAL A 94 6.87 11.91 1.61
CA VAL A 94 5.63 11.25 2.04
C VAL A 94 5.59 9.78 1.60
N HIS A 95 6.09 9.47 0.41
CA HIS A 95 6.18 8.08 -0.05
C HIS A 95 7.19 7.27 0.77
N ARG A 96 8.32 7.89 1.14
CA ARG A 96 9.36 7.26 1.95
C ARG A 96 8.88 6.99 3.39
N SER A 97 8.18 7.94 4.01
CA SER A 97 7.66 7.75 5.37
C SER A 97 6.61 6.63 5.43
N LEU A 98 5.71 6.56 4.45
CA LEU A 98 4.72 5.50 4.33
C LEU A 98 5.36 4.11 4.22
N GLY A 99 6.40 4.00 3.39
CA GLY A 99 7.14 2.73 3.23
C GLY A 99 7.82 2.30 4.53
N ALA A 100 8.43 3.23 5.25
CA ALA A 100 9.08 2.95 6.53
C ALA A 100 8.07 2.50 7.61
N GLU A 101 6.94 3.20 7.74
CA GLU A 101 5.87 2.84 8.68
C GLU A 101 5.28 1.45 8.36
N PHE A 102 5.13 1.13 7.07
CA PHE A 102 4.67 -0.18 6.63
C PHE A 102 5.59 -1.31 7.10
N LEU A 103 6.90 -1.13 6.94
CA LEU A 103 7.88 -2.13 7.37
C LEU A 103 7.89 -2.27 8.89
N ASP A 104 7.81 -1.18 9.64
CA ASP A 104 7.77 -1.20 11.11
C ASP A 104 6.56 -1.98 11.66
N GLN A 105 5.36 -1.79 11.11
CA GLN A 105 4.15 -2.48 11.56
C GLN A 105 4.21 -4.00 11.32
N ILE A 106 4.90 -4.42 10.27
CA ILE A 106 5.01 -5.83 9.88
C ILE A 106 6.16 -6.57 10.59
N PHE A 107 7.21 -5.87 11.01
CA PHE A 107 8.37 -6.46 11.72
C PHE A 107 8.31 -6.29 13.25
N ARG A 108 7.18 -5.82 13.80
CA ARG A 108 6.92 -5.82 15.25
C ARG A 108 6.65 -7.19 15.83
#